data_AF-A0A925V673-F1
#
_entry.id   AF-A0A925V673-F1
#
_cell.length_a   1.000
_cell.length_b   1.000
_cell.length_c   1.000
_cell.angle_alpha   90.00
_cell.angle_beta   90.00
_cell.angle_gamma   90.00
#
_symmetry.space_group_name_H-M   'P 1'
#
loop_
_entity.id
_entity.type
_entity.pdbx_description
1 polymer ?
#
loop_
_entity_poly.entity_id
_entity_poly.type
_entity_poly.pdbx_seq_one_letter_code
_entity_poly.pdbx_strand_id
1 'polypeptide(L)'
;MQRTLVGFEASYRRHLAAEQRRAVLDALAQSFDDESTVGQIVDAAAALGYVGLGDLSLADLADALLSDVRAGHGATGERADRNASDDDAEEDDVEADADDDDDGADEAGDDEDEDEDEEESEVEAAPAAKARGRATAKPAAKAAAPKGKPAAPPSKAAAKPAGKVKALKISLDDRMSLAEAADVLLPLVRSLGQATMQQLEGSTAGAGRRKLRFHIGQLVRNGHLERHGMGRGTYYTVA
;
A
#
# COMPACT_ATOMS: atom_id res chain seq x y z
N MET A 1 -28.18 10.32 -7.60
CA MET A 1 -27.17 10.06 -8.65
C MET A 1 -26.25 11.27 -8.97
N GLN A 2 -26.50 12.50 -8.50
CA GLN A 2 -25.63 13.65 -8.82
C GLN A 2 -24.43 13.87 -7.86
N ARG A 3 -24.37 13.19 -6.71
CA ARG A 3 -23.29 13.38 -5.71
C ARG A 3 -21.97 12.65 -6.04
N THR A 4 -21.98 11.67 -6.93
CA THR A 4 -20.78 10.86 -7.27
C THR A 4 -19.89 11.51 -8.34
N LEU A 5 -20.41 12.43 -9.15
CA LEU A 5 -19.65 13.09 -10.22
C LEU A 5 -18.65 14.12 -9.69
N VAL A 6 -18.94 14.75 -8.55
CA VAL A 6 -18.07 15.79 -7.96
C VAL A 6 -16.76 15.20 -7.41
N GLY A 7 -16.81 13.97 -6.86
CA GLY A 7 -15.63 13.27 -6.36
C GLY A 7 -14.67 12.83 -7.47
N PHE A 8 -15.22 12.38 -8.60
CA PHE A 8 -14.41 11.99 -9.77
C PHE A 8 -13.68 13.19 -10.37
N GLU A 9 -14.35 14.33 -10.53
CA GLU A 9 -13.72 15.52 -11.12
C GLU A 9 -12.57 16.06 -10.25
N ALA A 10 -12.72 16.03 -8.92
CA ALA A 10 -11.66 16.41 -8.00
C ALA A 10 -10.46 15.44 -8.03
N SER A 11 -10.74 14.13 -8.04
CA SER A 11 -9.72 13.09 -8.16
C SER A 11 -8.99 13.17 -9.49
N TYR A 12 -9.74 13.29 -10.59
CA TYR A 12 -9.21 13.42 -11.95
C TYR A 12 -8.33 14.66 -12.10
N ARG A 13 -8.75 15.82 -11.58
CA ARG A 13 -7.92 17.04 -11.59
C ARG A 13 -6.63 16.86 -10.78
N ARG A 14 -6.68 16.15 -9.65
CA ARG A 14 -5.49 15.87 -8.82
C ARG A 14 -4.50 14.95 -9.55
N HIS A 15 -4.98 13.91 -10.22
CA HIS A 15 -4.14 12.99 -11.00
C HIS A 15 -3.61 13.62 -12.28
N LEU A 16 -4.47 14.30 -13.05
CA LEU A 16 -4.08 14.99 -14.28
C LEU A 16 -3.03 16.07 -14.00
N ALA A 17 -3.16 16.80 -12.89
CA ALA A 17 -2.15 17.77 -12.49
C ALA A 17 -0.80 17.11 -12.17
N ALA A 18 -0.79 15.91 -11.58
CA ALA A 18 0.46 15.17 -11.32
C ALA A 18 1.12 14.66 -12.61
N GLU A 19 0.35 14.16 -13.57
CA GLU A 19 0.87 13.68 -14.85
C GLU A 19 1.34 14.82 -15.75
N GLN A 20 0.57 15.91 -15.84
CA GLN A 20 0.98 17.12 -16.57
C GLN A 20 2.27 17.71 -15.99
N ARG A 21 2.42 17.70 -14.65
CA ARG A 21 3.67 18.11 -13.99
C ARG A 21 4.86 17.28 -14.43
N ARG A 22 4.73 15.95 -14.41
CA ARG A 22 5.80 15.05 -14.83
C ARG A 22 6.18 15.29 -16.29
N ALA A 23 5.20 15.38 -17.18
CA ALA A 23 5.44 15.62 -18.60
C ALA A 23 6.17 16.96 -18.87
N VAL A 24 5.80 18.02 -18.15
CA VAL A 24 6.49 19.32 -18.26
C VAL A 24 7.91 19.24 -17.72
N LEU A 25 8.12 18.61 -16.56
CA LEU A 25 9.45 18.47 -15.96
C LEU A 25 10.38 17.60 -16.81
N ASP A 26 9.87 16.54 -17.43
CA ASP A 26 10.61 15.68 -18.36
C ASP A 26 11.02 16.46 -19.63
N ALA A 27 10.07 17.21 -20.23
CA ALA A 27 10.39 18.07 -21.37
C ALA A 27 11.43 19.16 -21.02
N LEU A 28 11.36 19.72 -19.81
CA LEU A 28 12.35 20.67 -19.32
C LEU A 28 13.71 19.99 -19.11
N ALA A 29 13.75 18.82 -18.48
CA ALA A 29 14.98 18.06 -18.23
C ALA A 29 15.75 17.75 -19.53
N GLN A 30 15.04 17.47 -20.62
CA GLN A 30 15.65 17.24 -21.94
C GLN A 30 16.23 18.51 -22.60
N SER A 31 15.83 19.69 -22.14
CA SER A 31 16.22 20.98 -22.73
C SER A 31 17.34 21.72 -21.97
N PHE A 32 17.69 21.24 -20.77
CA PHE A 32 18.65 21.89 -19.88
C PHE A 32 19.98 21.15 -19.82
N ASP A 33 21.07 21.91 -19.90
CA ASP A 33 22.42 21.41 -19.67
C ASP A 33 22.75 21.37 -18.17
N ASP A 34 23.80 20.65 -17.77
CA ASP A 34 24.24 20.52 -16.36
C ASP A 34 24.62 21.86 -15.69
N GLU A 35 24.89 22.90 -16.49
CA GLU A 35 25.17 24.26 -15.99
C GLU A 35 23.91 25.12 -15.81
N SER A 36 22.73 24.58 -16.14
CA SER A 36 21.47 25.30 -16.02
C SER A 36 21.13 25.52 -14.55
N THR A 37 20.84 26.77 -14.22
CA THR A 37 20.47 27.17 -12.86
C THR A 37 19.01 26.86 -12.59
N VAL A 38 18.67 26.61 -11.31
CA VAL A 38 17.27 26.42 -10.88
C VAL A 38 16.38 27.59 -11.30
N GLY A 39 16.91 28.82 -11.34
CA GLY A 39 16.18 30.00 -11.81
C GLY A 39 15.73 29.89 -13.27
N GLN A 40 16.60 29.38 -14.15
CA GLN A 40 16.26 29.17 -15.57
C GLN A 40 15.18 28.10 -15.75
N ILE A 41 15.18 27.06 -14.89
CA ILE A 41 14.13 26.02 -14.89
C ILE A 41 12.78 26.65 -14.51
N VAL A 42 12.75 27.50 -13.49
CA VAL A 42 11.53 28.21 -13.06
C VAL A 42 11.03 29.17 -14.13
N ASP A 43 11.93 29.95 -14.75
CA ASP A 43 11.58 30.90 -15.80
C ASP A 43 11.05 30.19 -17.06
N ALA A 44 11.63 29.06 -17.45
CA ALA A 44 11.14 28.25 -18.57
C ALA A 44 9.78 27.62 -18.28
N ALA A 45 9.58 27.10 -17.06
CA ALA A 45 8.27 26.59 -16.64
C ALA A 45 7.21 27.70 -16.69
N ALA A 46 7.54 28.90 -16.22
CA ALA A 46 6.65 30.06 -16.30
C ALA A 46 6.36 30.47 -17.76
N ALA A 47 7.35 30.42 -18.66
CA ALA A 47 7.18 30.69 -20.08
C ALA A 47 6.26 29.67 -20.78
N LEU A 48 6.21 28.43 -20.29
CA LEU A 48 5.27 27.40 -20.74
C LEU A 48 3.86 27.55 -20.14
N GLY A 49 3.61 28.61 -19.36
CA GLY A 49 2.34 28.86 -18.67
C GLY A 49 2.17 28.06 -17.39
N TYR A 50 3.24 27.45 -16.86
CA TYR A 50 3.20 26.67 -15.63
C TYR A 50 3.44 27.58 -14.41
N VAL A 51 2.35 28.15 -13.88
CA VAL A 51 2.42 29.14 -12.79
C VAL A 51 2.55 28.51 -11.38
N GLY A 52 2.44 27.18 -11.28
CA GLY A 52 2.42 26.44 -10.00
C GLY A 52 3.72 25.76 -9.60
N LEU A 53 4.85 26.08 -10.24
CA LEU A 53 6.12 25.42 -9.92
C LEU A 53 6.62 25.76 -8.50
N GLY A 54 6.24 26.92 -7.97
CA GLY A 54 6.61 27.37 -6.62
C GLY A 54 5.99 26.55 -5.48
N ASP A 55 4.93 25.80 -5.76
CA ASP A 55 4.27 24.93 -4.78
C ASP A 55 4.93 23.54 -4.69
N LEU A 56 5.85 23.22 -5.61
CA LEU A 56 6.59 21.96 -5.59
C LEU A 56 7.65 22.02 -4.50
N SER A 57 7.73 20.94 -3.71
CA SER A 57 8.84 20.79 -2.80
C SER A 57 10.14 20.56 -3.59
N LEU A 58 11.28 20.98 -3.02
CA LEU A 58 12.58 20.69 -3.61
C LEU A 58 12.81 19.17 -3.79
N ALA A 59 12.19 18.35 -2.94
CA ALA A 59 12.24 16.89 -3.04
C ALA A 59 11.50 16.39 -4.29
N ASP A 60 10.33 16.93 -4.61
CA ASP A 60 9.57 16.55 -5.82
C ASP A 60 10.31 16.98 -7.09
N LEU A 61 10.95 18.16 -7.06
CA LEU A 61 11.75 18.65 -8.17
C LEU A 61 13.01 17.79 -8.37
N ALA A 62 13.68 17.41 -7.28
CA ALA A 62 14.81 16.50 -7.31
C ALA A 62 14.40 15.10 -7.80
N ASP A 63 13.30 14.56 -7.32
CA ASP A 63 12.80 13.25 -7.74
C ASP A 63 12.47 13.25 -9.24
N ALA A 64 11.82 14.30 -9.75
CA ALA A 64 11.53 14.42 -11.18
C ALA A 64 12.80 14.55 -12.04
N LEU A 65 13.77 15.37 -11.63
CA LEU A 65 14.99 15.61 -12.42
C LEU A 65 16.02 14.46 -12.31
N LEU A 66 16.09 13.76 -11.17
CA LEU A 66 17.12 12.74 -10.90
C LEU A 66 16.61 11.30 -11.04
N SER A 67 15.29 11.06 -11.05
CA SER A 67 14.75 9.69 -11.23
C SER A 67 15.07 9.12 -12.60
N ASP A 68 15.09 9.95 -13.66
CA ASP A 68 15.44 9.48 -15.00
C ASP A 68 16.94 9.22 -15.18
N VAL A 69 17.82 9.90 -14.43
CA VAL A 69 19.25 9.57 -14.42
C VAL A 69 19.47 8.16 -13.87
N ARG A 70 18.66 7.73 -12.90
CA ARG A 70 18.70 6.36 -12.35
C ARG A 70 18.05 5.31 -13.24
N ALA A 71 17.00 5.66 -13.98
CA ALA A 71 16.35 4.74 -14.93
C ALA A 71 17.14 4.61 -16.25
N GLY A 72 17.82 5.68 -16.69
CA GLY A 72 18.49 5.77 -17.99
C GLY A 72 19.94 5.29 -18.05
N HIS A 73 20.69 5.30 -16.94
CA HIS A 73 22.11 4.86 -16.94
C HIS A 73 22.31 3.33 -17.05
N GLY A 74 21.23 2.54 -17.12
CA GLY A 74 21.28 1.11 -17.43
C GLY A 74 20.91 0.74 -18.87
N ALA A 75 20.42 1.69 -19.69
CA ALA A 75 19.79 1.39 -20.98
C ALA A 75 20.36 2.16 -22.19
N THR A 76 21.47 2.90 -22.03
CA THR A 76 22.24 3.45 -23.16
C THR A 76 23.51 2.65 -23.39
N GLY A 77 23.37 1.33 -23.48
CA GLY A 77 24.35 0.44 -24.09
C GLY A 77 23.95 0.19 -25.55
N GLU A 78 24.74 0.72 -26.48
CA GLU A 78 24.99 0.07 -27.76
C GLU A 78 23.84 0.07 -28.80
N ARG A 79 23.40 1.26 -29.25
CA ARG A 79 22.96 1.44 -30.64
C ARG A 79 24.18 1.65 -31.53
N ALA A 80 25.00 0.61 -31.65
CA ALA A 80 25.97 0.49 -32.73
C ALA A 80 25.39 -0.45 -33.78
N ASP A 81 25.24 0.06 -35.00
CA ASP A 81 25.34 -0.68 -36.27
C ASP A 81 25.05 -2.20 -36.21
N ARG A 82 23.78 -2.59 -36.33
CA ARG A 82 23.44 -3.89 -36.92
C ARG A 82 22.62 -3.68 -38.18
N ASN A 83 23.44 -3.44 -39.20
CA ASN A 83 23.23 -3.69 -40.60
C ASN A 83 22.41 -4.96 -40.88
N ALA A 84 21.68 -4.90 -41.98
CA ALA A 84 20.70 -5.87 -42.48
C ALA A 84 21.27 -7.27 -42.78
N SER A 85 20.49 -8.28 -42.38
CA SER A 85 20.28 -9.59 -43.02
C SER A 85 19.11 -10.22 -42.25
N ASP A 86 17.87 -10.26 -42.72
CA ASP A 86 17.38 -11.03 -43.88
C ASP A 86 17.87 -12.49 -43.79
N ASP A 87 17.12 -13.31 -43.06
CA ASP A 87 17.05 -14.79 -43.09
C ASP A 87 16.02 -15.15 -41.98
N ASP A 88 14.74 -15.29 -42.32
CA ASP A 88 14.10 -16.54 -42.78
C ASP A 88 13.87 -17.54 -41.63
N ALA A 89 12.75 -18.27 -41.75
CA ALA A 89 12.39 -19.49 -41.03
C ALA A 89 11.60 -19.39 -39.71
N GLU A 90 10.30 -19.67 -39.91
CA GLU A 90 9.40 -20.53 -39.11
C GLU A 90 8.58 -19.92 -37.96
N GLU A 91 7.30 -19.79 -38.30
CA GLU A 91 6.11 -19.89 -37.47
C GLU A 91 6.23 -21.03 -36.44
N ASP A 92 6.05 -20.73 -35.15
CA ASP A 92 5.55 -21.73 -34.19
C ASP A 92 4.35 -21.14 -33.45
N ASP A 93 3.20 -21.53 -33.99
CA ASP A 93 1.85 -21.27 -33.55
C ASP A 93 1.58 -22.14 -32.31
N VAL A 94 1.75 -21.55 -31.12
CA VAL A 94 1.32 -22.14 -29.86
C VAL A 94 0.18 -21.32 -29.26
N GLU A 95 -1.01 -21.62 -29.75
CA GLU A 95 -2.30 -21.43 -29.09
C GLU A 95 -2.25 -22.07 -27.68
N ALA A 96 -1.89 -21.26 -26.68
CA ALA A 96 -2.05 -21.61 -25.28
C ALA A 96 -3.32 -20.95 -24.76
N ASP A 97 -4.41 -21.63 -25.04
CA ASP A 97 -5.74 -21.50 -24.44
C ASP A 97 -5.59 -21.62 -22.90
N ALA A 98 -5.77 -20.49 -22.21
CA ALA A 98 -5.91 -20.43 -20.77
C ALA A 98 -6.95 -19.37 -20.43
N ASP A 99 -8.21 -19.71 -20.73
CA ASP A 99 -9.37 -19.27 -19.95
C ASP A 99 -9.08 -19.50 -18.46
N ASP A 100 -8.71 -18.43 -17.76
CA ASP A 100 -8.85 -18.33 -16.30
C ASP A 100 -9.70 -17.09 -16.01
N ASP A 101 -10.99 -17.22 -16.33
CA ASP A 101 -12.09 -16.42 -15.81
C ASP A 101 -12.15 -16.62 -14.28
N ASP A 102 -11.24 -15.99 -13.55
CA ASP A 102 -11.40 -15.78 -12.11
C ASP A 102 -12.20 -14.51 -11.92
N ASP A 103 -13.53 -14.68 -11.95
CA ASP A 103 -14.56 -13.77 -11.45
C ASP A 103 -14.33 -13.50 -9.95
N GLY A 104 -13.27 -12.74 -9.66
CA GLY A 104 -12.94 -12.22 -8.35
C GLY A 104 -13.95 -11.17 -7.95
N ALA A 105 -15.07 -11.65 -7.40
CA ALA A 105 -16.16 -10.88 -6.83
C ALA A 105 -15.67 -9.61 -6.12
N ASP A 106 -16.17 -8.47 -6.60
CA ASP A 106 -16.22 -7.19 -5.91
C ASP A 106 -16.83 -7.39 -4.50
N GLU A 107 -15.99 -7.62 -3.49
CA GLU A 107 -16.34 -7.21 -2.14
C GLU A 107 -16.21 -5.69 -2.08
N ALA A 108 -17.29 -5.03 -2.48
CA ALA A 108 -17.62 -3.69 -2.03
C ALA A 108 -17.68 -3.70 -0.50
N GLY A 109 -16.52 -3.54 0.12
CA GLY A 109 -16.36 -3.19 1.53
C GLY A 109 -16.86 -1.78 1.72
N ASP A 110 -18.15 -1.70 2.03
CA ASP A 110 -18.86 -0.57 2.62
C ASP A 110 -18.21 -0.25 3.98
N ASP A 111 -17.07 0.46 3.96
CA ASP A 111 -16.54 1.15 5.14
C ASP A 111 -17.35 2.44 5.31
N GLU A 112 -18.55 2.26 5.88
CA GLU A 112 -19.31 3.32 6.54
C GLU A 112 -18.53 3.84 7.76
N ASP A 113 -18.55 5.16 7.92
CA ASP A 113 -18.35 5.94 9.15
C ASP A 113 -16.92 6.18 9.68
N GLU A 114 -16.21 7.10 9.02
CA GLU A 114 -15.34 8.05 9.73
C GLU A 114 -16.14 9.33 10.07
N ASP A 115 -16.82 9.30 11.22
CA ASP A 115 -17.19 10.51 11.95
C ASP A 115 -15.90 11.08 12.60
N GLU A 116 -15.14 11.88 11.85
CA GLU A 116 -14.19 12.82 12.45
C GLU A 116 -14.91 14.16 12.72
N ASP A 117 -15.36 14.29 13.96
CA ASP A 117 -15.72 15.54 14.63
C ASP A 117 -14.48 16.47 14.65
N GLU A 118 -14.33 17.32 13.62
CA GLU A 118 -13.52 18.54 13.70
C GLU A 118 -14.34 19.62 14.42
N GLU A 119 -14.20 19.71 15.75
CA GLU A 119 -14.57 20.90 16.49
C GLU A 119 -13.59 22.04 16.21
N GLU A 120 -13.95 22.88 15.24
CA GLU A 120 -13.43 24.25 15.15
C GLU A 120 -13.98 25.09 16.32
N SER A 121 -13.12 25.34 17.31
CA SER A 121 -13.39 26.32 18.37
C SER A 121 -12.99 27.73 17.92
N GLU A 122 -13.84 28.37 17.11
CA GLU A 122 -13.78 29.83 16.93
C GLU A 122 -14.69 30.52 17.95
N VAL A 123 -14.05 31.17 18.92
CA VAL A 123 -14.64 32.01 19.94
C VAL A 123 -15.12 33.33 19.34
N GLU A 124 -16.43 33.53 19.19
CA GLU A 124 -17.02 34.84 19.45
C GLU A 124 -18.53 34.84 19.74
N ALA A 125 -18.87 35.52 20.84
CA ALA A 125 -20.13 36.20 21.17
C ALA A 125 -21.44 35.40 21.40
N ALA A 126 -21.81 35.30 22.67
CA ALA A 126 -23.19 35.17 23.17
C ALA A 126 -24.00 36.50 22.95
N PRO A 127 -25.32 36.61 23.24
CA PRO A 127 -26.19 35.64 23.93
C PRO A 127 -27.66 35.47 23.44
N ALA A 128 -28.26 34.39 23.97
CA ALA A 128 -29.67 34.21 24.40
C ALA A 128 -30.79 33.96 23.36
N ALA A 129 -31.41 32.77 23.41
CA ALA A 129 -32.65 32.54 24.18
C ALA A 129 -33.27 31.14 23.95
N LYS A 130 -33.69 30.50 25.06
CA LYS A 130 -34.87 29.60 25.31
C LYS A 130 -35.51 28.92 24.07
N ALA A 131 -35.81 27.61 24.05
CA ALA A 131 -36.64 26.87 25.00
C ALA A 131 -36.82 25.39 24.57
N ARG A 132 -37.10 24.50 25.54
CA ARG A 132 -37.96 23.28 25.48
C ARG A 132 -37.55 22.20 24.45
N GLY A 133 -37.06 21.02 24.82
CA GLY A 133 -37.54 20.09 25.84
C GLY A 133 -38.20 18.88 25.17
N ARG A 134 -37.62 17.68 25.28
CA ARG A 134 -38.38 16.42 25.25
C ARG A 134 -37.59 15.28 25.89
N ALA A 135 -38.29 14.57 26.76
CA ALA A 135 -37.82 13.49 27.61
C ALA A 135 -38.02 12.10 26.95
N THR A 136 -37.48 11.08 27.64
CA THR A 136 -37.90 9.65 27.64
C THR A 136 -37.60 8.86 26.35
N ALA A 137 -37.10 7.61 26.34
CA ALA A 137 -37.21 6.54 27.31
C ALA A 137 -36.11 5.46 27.15
N LYS A 138 -35.79 4.87 28.29
CA LYS A 138 -35.17 3.55 28.49
C LYS A 138 -36.16 2.45 28.07
N PRO A 139 -35.69 1.30 27.59
CA PRO A 139 -36.09 0.08 28.29
C PRO A 139 -34.94 -0.89 28.52
N ALA A 140 -34.90 -1.37 29.77
CA ALA A 140 -34.19 -2.56 30.18
C ALA A 140 -35.13 -3.77 30.07
N ALA A 141 -34.64 -4.88 29.54
CA ALA A 141 -35.15 -6.26 29.66
C ALA A 141 -34.35 -7.12 28.66
N LYS A 142 -33.95 -8.36 28.88
CA LYS A 142 -34.21 -9.34 29.94
C LYS A 142 -33.27 -10.52 29.69
N ALA A 143 -32.82 -11.12 30.79
CA ALA A 143 -31.95 -12.29 30.84
C ALA A 143 -32.54 -13.53 30.13
N ALA A 144 -31.66 -14.33 29.52
CA ALA A 144 -31.80 -15.78 29.44
C ALA A 144 -30.42 -16.42 29.30
N ALA A 145 -29.96 -17.06 30.38
CA ALA A 145 -28.79 -17.92 30.38
C ALA A 145 -29.21 -19.36 30.03
N PRO A 146 -28.51 -20.06 29.13
CA PRO A 146 -28.43 -21.51 29.16
C PRO A 146 -27.12 -21.98 29.82
N LYS A 147 -27.27 -22.66 30.95
CA LYS A 147 -26.22 -23.46 31.60
C LYS A 147 -25.87 -24.65 30.69
N GLY A 148 -24.82 -24.51 29.88
CA GLY A 148 -24.17 -25.60 29.15
C GLY A 148 -22.88 -26.02 29.86
N LYS A 149 -22.77 -27.32 30.19
CA LYS A 149 -21.65 -27.97 30.87
C LYS A 149 -20.29 -27.66 30.20
N PRO A 150 -19.21 -27.40 30.96
CA PRO A 150 -17.86 -27.35 30.39
C PRO A 150 -17.40 -28.77 30.06
N ALA A 151 -17.35 -29.09 28.76
CA ALA A 151 -16.54 -30.20 28.27
C ALA A 151 -15.07 -29.80 28.36
N ALA A 152 -14.26 -30.68 28.95
CA ALA A 152 -12.85 -30.50 29.21
C ALA A 152 -12.07 -30.10 27.94
N PRO A 153 -11.19 -29.10 27.99
CA PRO A 153 -10.23 -28.87 26.91
C PRO A 153 -9.21 -30.02 26.90
N PRO A 154 -8.90 -30.61 25.74
CA PRO A 154 -7.82 -31.59 25.64
C PRO A 154 -6.49 -30.94 26.01
N SER A 155 -5.71 -31.73 26.73
CA SER A 155 -4.40 -31.45 27.28
C SER A 155 -3.47 -30.69 26.32
N LYS A 156 -2.96 -29.56 26.81
CA LYS A 156 -1.75 -28.88 26.36
C LYS A 156 -0.62 -29.90 26.13
N ALA A 157 -0.30 -30.16 24.87
CA ALA A 157 1.05 -30.60 24.52
C ALA A 157 1.96 -29.39 24.74
N ALA A 158 2.81 -29.50 25.76
CA ALA A 158 3.81 -28.49 26.09
C ALA A 158 4.86 -28.44 24.97
N ALA A 159 4.67 -27.54 24.00
CA ALA A 159 5.73 -27.09 23.14
C ALA A 159 6.79 -26.41 24.02
N LYS A 160 8.01 -26.96 23.98
CA LYS A 160 9.19 -26.43 24.66
C LYS A 160 9.35 -24.94 24.30
N PRO A 161 9.76 -24.07 25.24
CA PRO A 161 9.96 -22.66 24.92
C PRO A 161 11.07 -22.54 23.87
N ALA A 162 10.68 -22.27 22.63
CA ALA A 162 11.59 -21.86 21.59
C ALA A 162 12.37 -20.65 22.12
N GLY A 163 13.69 -20.73 21.98
CA GLY A 163 14.62 -19.77 22.57
C GLY A 163 14.22 -18.33 22.23
N LYS A 164 14.52 -17.41 23.16
CA LYS A 164 14.40 -15.97 22.95
C LYS A 164 15.10 -15.59 21.64
N VAL A 165 14.33 -15.46 20.56
CA VAL A 165 14.81 -14.95 19.29
C VAL A 165 15.09 -13.47 19.54
N LYS A 166 16.34 -13.07 19.39
CA LYS A 166 16.72 -11.65 19.47
C LYS A 166 15.91 -10.93 18.39
N ALA A 167 15.03 -10.02 18.80
CA ALA A 167 14.27 -9.19 17.88
C ALA A 167 15.26 -8.44 16.97
N LEU A 168 15.36 -8.90 15.72
CA LEU A 168 16.11 -8.18 14.71
C LEU A 168 15.28 -6.93 14.39
N LYS A 169 15.90 -5.76 14.57
CA LYS A 169 15.26 -4.47 14.29
C LYS A 169 15.20 -4.28 12.76
N ILE A 170 14.33 -5.03 12.11
CA ILE A 170 14.11 -4.96 10.66
C ILE A 170 12.83 -4.17 10.46
N SER A 171 12.95 -2.96 9.93
CA SER A 171 11.81 -2.17 9.46
C SER A 171 11.32 -2.74 8.14
N LEU A 172 10.03 -3.07 8.03
CA LEU A 172 9.41 -3.35 6.74
C LEU A 172 8.89 -2.05 6.12
N ASP A 173 9.45 -1.67 4.98
CA ASP A 173 9.01 -0.54 4.17
C ASP A 173 7.90 -0.94 3.20
N ASP A 174 7.06 0.03 2.78
CA ASP A 174 5.92 -0.22 1.88
C ASP A 174 6.32 -0.69 0.47
N ARG A 175 7.56 -0.44 0.07
CA ARG A 175 8.06 -0.76 -1.28
C ARG A 175 9.00 -1.95 -1.31
N MET A 176 8.97 -2.82 -0.30
CA MET A 176 9.79 -4.03 -0.31
C MET A 176 9.35 -4.99 -1.41
N SER A 177 10.33 -5.49 -2.15
CA SER A 177 10.12 -6.56 -3.11
C SER A 177 9.75 -7.87 -2.42
N LEU A 178 9.17 -8.82 -3.16
CA LEU A 178 8.82 -10.13 -2.64
C LEU A 178 10.06 -10.88 -2.11
N ALA A 179 11.19 -10.78 -2.80
CA ALA A 179 12.44 -11.43 -2.40
C ALA A 179 12.95 -10.89 -1.07
N GLU A 180 12.97 -9.56 -0.90
CA GLU A 180 13.37 -8.93 0.37
C GLU A 180 12.44 -9.31 1.53
N ALA A 181 11.13 -9.36 1.27
CA ALA A 181 10.17 -9.80 2.27
C ALA A 181 10.39 -11.28 2.66
N ALA A 182 10.74 -12.15 1.70
CA ALA A 182 11.06 -13.55 1.95
C ALA A 182 12.32 -13.69 2.82
N ASP A 183 13.39 -12.95 2.51
CA ASP A 183 14.64 -12.97 3.26
C ASP A 183 14.46 -12.54 4.73
N VAL A 184 13.51 -11.65 5.00
CA VAL A 184 13.20 -11.18 6.36
C VAL A 184 12.24 -12.13 7.09
N LEU A 185 11.15 -12.54 6.45
CA LEU A 185 10.06 -13.26 7.11
C LEU A 185 10.32 -14.77 7.23
N LEU A 186 10.95 -15.40 6.24
CA LEU A 186 11.16 -16.85 6.25
C LEU A 186 12.06 -17.32 7.41
N PRO A 187 13.19 -16.67 7.74
CA PRO A 187 13.98 -17.06 8.90
C PRO A 187 13.20 -16.95 10.22
N LEU A 188 12.32 -15.95 10.34
CA LEU A 188 11.49 -15.77 11.53
C LEU A 188 10.46 -16.90 11.67
N VAL A 189 9.72 -17.20 10.60
CA VAL A 189 8.75 -18.31 10.60
C VAL A 189 9.46 -19.65 10.86
N ARG A 190 10.62 -19.88 10.24
CA ARG A 190 11.45 -21.08 10.46
C ARG A 190 11.92 -21.18 11.91
N SER A 191 12.28 -20.07 12.55
CA SER A 191 12.72 -20.05 13.94
C SER A 191 11.60 -20.35 14.95
N LEU A 192 10.36 -19.95 14.63
CA LEU A 192 9.17 -20.16 15.46
C LEU A 192 8.53 -21.53 15.20
N GLY A 193 8.77 -22.13 14.04
CA GLY A 193 8.13 -23.36 13.56
C GLY A 193 6.69 -23.11 13.09
N GLN A 194 5.89 -22.44 13.92
CA GLN A 194 4.55 -21.97 13.60
C GLN A 194 4.45 -20.50 14.03
N ALA A 195 4.21 -19.61 13.07
CA ALA A 195 4.17 -18.18 13.33
C ALA A 195 2.75 -17.65 13.18
N THR A 196 2.23 -17.01 14.24
CA THR A 196 0.98 -16.24 14.18
C THR A 196 1.25 -14.79 13.75
N MET A 197 0.25 -14.11 13.18
CA MET A 197 0.37 -12.69 12.81
C MET A 197 0.88 -11.81 13.97
N GLN A 198 0.40 -12.07 15.18
CA GLN A 198 0.78 -11.30 16.36
C GLN A 198 2.23 -11.53 16.77
N GLN A 199 2.75 -12.74 16.60
CA GLN A 199 4.16 -13.05 16.85
C GLN A 199 5.07 -12.41 15.81
N LEU A 200 4.65 -12.41 14.54
CA LEU A 200 5.41 -11.76 13.47
C LEU A 200 5.48 -10.26 13.70
N GLU A 201 4.36 -9.61 14.00
CA GLU A 201 4.31 -8.18 14.37
C GLU A 201 5.22 -7.83 15.54
N GLY A 202 5.23 -8.65 16.59
CA GLY A 202 6.12 -8.45 17.74
C GLY A 202 7.61 -8.68 17.43
N SER A 203 7.92 -9.46 16.40
CA SER A 203 9.30 -9.78 16.01
C SER A 203 9.86 -8.79 14.99
N THR A 204 9.02 -8.28 14.08
CA THR A 204 9.39 -7.29 13.07
C THR A 204 9.13 -5.89 13.59
N ALA A 205 10.02 -5.35 14.44
CA ALA A 205 10.19 -3.94 14.83
C ALA A 205 8.99 -2.95 14.76
N GLY A 206 7.75 -3.38 15.00
CA GLY A 206 6.54 -2.56 14.81
C GLY A 206 6.10 -2.36 13.35
N ALA A 207 6.48 -3.23 12.42
CA ALA A 207 5.93 -3.22 11.05
C ALA A 207 4.39 -3.29 11.11
N GLY A 208 3.73 -2.34 10.44
CA GLY A 208 2.27 -2.22 10.50
C GLY A 208 1.58 -3.51 10.08
N ARG A 209 0.59 -3.95 10.86
CA ARG A 209 -0.14 -5.21 10.63
C ARG A 209 -0.76 -5.33 9.24
N ARG A 210 -1.11 -4.22 8.58
CA ARG A 210 -1.60 -4.19 7.18
C ARG A 210 -0.50 -4.62 6.21
N LYS A 211 0.70 -4.07 6.36
CA LYS A 211 1.87 -4.38 5.52
C LYS A 211 2.30 -5.84 5.69
N LEU A 212 2.37 -6.32 6.93
CA LEU A 212 2.66 -7.73 7.20
C LEU A 212 1.65 -8.66 6.53
N ARG A 213 0.35 -8.34 6.61
CA ARG A 213 -0.68 -9.13 5.92
C ARG A 213 -0.48 -9.15 4.40
N PHE A 214 -0.14 -8.01 3.80
CA PHE A 214 0.13 -7.93 2.37
C PHE A 214 1.31 -8.83 1.96
N HIS A 215 2.48 -8.68 2.59
CA HIS A 215 3.66 -9.47 2.23
C HIS A 215 3.50 -10.96 2.56
N ILE A 216 2.90 -11.31 3.69
CA ILE A 216 2.61 -12.72 4.01
C ILE A 216 1.63 -13.30 2.98
N GLY A 217 0.61 -12.54 2.57
CA GLY A 217 -0.30 -12.96 1.50
C GLY A 217 0.41 -13.20 0.16
N GLN A 218 1.41 -12.37 -0.17
CA GLN A 218 2.26 -12.61 -1.35
C GLN A 218 3.11 -13.88 -1.19
N LEU A 219 3.75 -14.08 -0.04
CA LEU A 219 4.56 -15.28 0.22
C LEU A 219 3.73 -16.58 0.20
N VAL A 220 2.49 -16.53 0.68
CA VAL A 220 1.57 -17.68 0.61
C VAL A 220 1.15 -17.95 -0.84
N ARG A 221 0.79 -16.92 -1.61
CA ARG A 221 0.44 -17.08 -3.03
C ARG A 221 1.58 -17.66 -3.87
N ASN A 222 2.82 -17.30 -3.56
CA ASN A 222 4.01 -17.78 -4.27
C ASN A 222 4.57 -19.10 -3.69
N GLY A 223 3.87 -19.75 -2.76
CA GLY A 223 4.27 -21.07 -2.23
C GLY A 223 5.49 -21.06 -1.31
N HIS A 224 5.87 -19.91 -0.75
CA HIS A 224 6.96 -19.83 0.24
C HIS A 224 6.48 -20.12 1.67
N LEU A 225 5.21 -19.85 1.95
CA LEU A 225 4.57 -20.10 3.24
C LEU A 225 3.28 -20.87 3.05
N GLU A 226 3.00 -21.81 3.94
CA GLU A 226 1.68 -22.46 4.02
C GLU A 226 0.83 -21.78 5.09
N ARG A 227 -0.44 -21.53 4.76
CA ARG A 227 -1.43 -21.00 5.68
C ARG A 227 -2.23 -22.15 6.28
N HIS A 228 -2.26 -22.22 7.61
CA HIS A 228 -3.06 -23.18 8.34
C HIS A 228 -4.09 -22.50 9.24
N GLY A 229 -5.24 -23.17 9.44
CA GLY A 229 -6.32 -22.70 10.31
C GLY A 229 -7.24 -21.65 9.66
N MET A 230 -8.26 -21.23 10.42
CA MET A 230 -9.27 -20.27 9.97
C MET A 230 -9.54 -19.21 11.06
N GLY A 231 -9.75 -17.96 10.63
CA GLY A 231 -10.04 -16.84 11.52
C GLY A 231 -8.90 -16.51 12.49
N ARG A 232 -9.21 -16.42 13.79
CA ARG A 232 -8.26 -16.06 14.84
C ARG A 232 -7.15 -17.10 15.08
N GLY A 233 -7.39 -18.35 14.68
CA GLY A 233 -6.42 -19.44 14.81
C GLY A 233 -5.49 -19.62 13.61
N THR A 234 -5.41 -18.61 12.73
CA THR A 234 -4.55 -18.70 11.54
C THR A 234 -3.08 -18.63 11.94
N TYR A 235 -2.27 -19.58 11.49
CA TYR A 235 -0.82 -19.59 11.64
C TYR A 235 -0.14 -19.97 10.32
N TYR A 236 1.13 -19.61 10.20
CA TYR A 236 1.93 -19.83 8.99
C TYR A 236 3.14 -20.71 9.32
N THR A 237 3.48 -21.58 8.38
CA THR A 237 4.64 -22.47 8.38
C THR A 237 5.41 -22.25 7.07
N VAL A 238 6.69 -22.63 7.04
CA VAL A 238 7.45 -22.63 5.79
C VAL A 238 7.01 -23.86 4.98
N ALA A 239 6.69 -23.64 3.69
CA ALA A 239 6.37 -24.70 2.75
C ALA A 239 7.54 -25.67 2.51
#